data_AF-A0A2E0HFY9-F1
#
_entry.id   AF-A0A2E0HFY9-F1
#
_cell.length_a   1.000
_cell.length_b   1.000
_cell.length_c   1.000
_cell.angle_alpha   90.00
_cell.angle_beta   90.00
_cell.angle_gamma   90.00
#
_symmetry.space_group_name_H-M   'P 1'
#
loop_
_entity.id
_entity.type
_entity.pdbx_description
1 polymer ?
#
loop_
_entity_poly.entity_id
_entity_poly.type
_entity_poly.pdbx_seq_one_letter_code
_entity_poly.pdbx_strand_id
1 'polypeptide(L)'
;MANRRFEMYQYRQVIVRMRLGDTDRAIARSKLVGRKKAKAIREIAWSRGWLNPANDMPADEELANCFSQSSARSQTTSLVEPYGEEVKKWNGEGIQGITIHQALIRKYGFTGSYSSVRRYLQAIDAANPEASTVLDFEPGDSAQVDFGMGPVITDVYTGESFKTWVFVMVLAWSRHQYAELVRDQKVETWLGCHRRAFEAFGGVPAGVTIDNPKCAITRACYHDPDVQRAYAECAEGFGFLINALPPREPKKKGRVEAGVKYVKSNFLPLREFRSLSDANQQLTEWVGVLGIFRPKTTKCSGGPAIRALQRGITFLVCLVANYDKSIT
;
A
#
# COMPACT_ATOMS: atom_id res chain seq x y z
N MET A 1 10.23 -5.65 24.38
CA MET A 1 10.42 -4.29 24.95
C MET A 1 11.74 -3.70 24.44
N ALA A 2 11.86 -3.47 23.13
CA ALA A 2 13.04 -2.81 22.58
C ALA A 2 12.70 -1.33 22.40
N ASN A 3 13.46 -0.44 23.04
CA ASN A 3 13.34 1.03 23.00
C ASN A 3 12.26 1.71 23.86
N ARG A 4 12.04 1.25 25.11
CA ARG A 4 11.39 2.11 26.12
C ARG A 4 12.39 3.15 26.63
N ARG A 5 12.05 4.44 26.59
CA ARG A 5 12.82 5.51 27.25
C ARG A 5 12.71 5.34 28.76
N PHE A 6 13.86 5.36 29.44
CA PHE A 6 13.94 5.17 30.89
C PHE A 6 14.06 6.52 31.58
N GLU A 7 13.15 6.80 32.50
CA GLU A 7 13.17 8.00 33.33
C GLU A 7 14.11 7.80 34.54
N MET A 8 14.65 8.89 35.10
CA MET A 8 15.63 8.82 36.19
C MET A 8 15.10 8.11 37.44
N TYR A 9 13.82 8.33 37.78
CA TYR A 9 13.18 7.64 38.90
C TYR A 9 13.17 6.11 38.73
N GLN A 10 13.16 5.60 37.50
CA GLN A 10 13.16 4.16 37.24
C GLN A 10 14.53 3.54 37.52
N TYR A 11 15.62 4.26 37.23
CA TYR A 11 16.96 3.85 37.64
C TYR A 11 17.10 3.85 39.16
N ARG A 12 16.59 4.89 39.84
CA ARG A 12 16.58 4.96 41.30
C ARG A 12 15.83 3.78 41.92
N GLN A 13 14.63 3.47 41.43
CA GLN A 13 13.82 2.35 41.93
C GLN A 13 14.52 0.99 41.73
N VAL A 14 15.24 0.81 40.63
CA VAL A 14 16.02 -0.41 40.38
C VAL A 14 17.17 -0.54 41.37
N ILE A 15 17.89 0.54 41.68
CA ILE A 15 18.96 0.54 42.68
C ILE A 15 18.42 0.25 44.08
N VAL A 16 17.25 0.81 44.45
CA VAL A 16 16.57 0.49 45.73
C VAL A 16 16.29 -1.02 45.83
N ARG A 17 15.74 -1.62 44.77
CA ARG A 17 15.48 -3.07 44.76
C ARG A 17 16.75 -3.89 44.85
N MET A 18 17.84 -3.44 44.23
CA MET A 18 19.16 -4.08 44.38
C MET A 18 19.69 -4.00 45.82
N ARG A 19 19.49 -2.88 46.52
CA ARG A 19 19.83 -2.75 47.96
C ARG A 19 19.01 -3.71 48.83
N LEU A 20 17.74 -3.92 48.48
CA LEU A 20 16.84 -4.86 49.17
C LEU A 20 17.15 -6.35 48.86
N GLY A 21 18.18 -6.64 48.06
CA GLY A 21 18.63 -8.00 47.76
C GLY A 21 17.99 -8.64 46.53
N ASP A 22 17.20 -7.91 45.73
CA ASP A 22 16.62 -8.47 44.52
C ASP A 22 17.72 -8.83 43.49
N THR A 23 17.63 -10.06 42.96
CA THR A 23 18.50 -10.52 41.87
C THR A 23 18.10 -9.89 40.53
N ASP A 24 19.02 -9.87 39.56
CA ASP A 24 18.73 -9.34 38.20
C ASP A 24 17.54 -10.04 37.52
N ARG A 25 17.32 -11.32 37.85
CA ARG A 25 16.17 -12.09 37.35
C ARG A 25 14.87 -11.63 38.01
N ALA A 26 14.88 -11.35 39.31
CA ALA A 26 13.71 -10.83 40.03
C ALA A 26 13.30 -9.44 39.51
N ILE A 27 14.29 -8.55 39.31
CA ILE A 27 14.07 -7.22 38.72
C ILE A 27 13.51 -7.34 37.30
N ALA A 28 14.03 -8.26 36.48
CA ALA A 28 13.50 -8.49 35.13
C ALA A 28 12.06 -9.04 35.12
N ARG A 29 11.71 -9.94 36.04
CA ARG A 29 10.34 -10.45 36.19
C ARG A 29 9.34 -9.37 36.57
N SER A 30 9.77 -8.37 37.35
CA SER A 30 8.94 -7.22 37.72
C SER A 30 8.63 -6.25 36.57
N LYS A 31 9.21 -6.47 35.38
CA LYS A 31 9.08 -5.63 34.17
C LYS A 31 9.57 -4.19 34.34
N LEU A 32 10.34 -3.89 35.40
CA LEU A 32 10.99 -2.59 35.60
C LEU A 32 12.10 -2.38 34.56
N VAL A 33 13.07 -3.30 34.48
CA VAL A 33 14.21 -3.23 33.54
C VAL A 33 14.52 -4.63 33.01
N GLY A 34 14.94 -4.75 31.75
CA GLY A 34 15.37 -6.04 31.18
C GLY A 34 16.67 -6.56 31.81
N ARG A 35 16.80 -7.88 31.96
CA ARG A 35 17.92 -8.55 32.66
C ARG A 35 19.32 -8.03 32.30
N LYS A 36 19.63 -7.86 31.01
CA LYS A 36 20.94 -7.36 30.55
C LYS A 36 21.23 -5.94 31.05
N LYS A 37 20.21 -5.08 31.04
CA LYS A 37 20.31 -3.69 31.50
C LYS A 37 20.35 -3.61 33.03
N ALA A 38 19.63 -4.48 33.74
CA ALA A 38 19.72 -4.58 35.20
C ALA A 38 21.14 -4.98 35.64
N LYS A 39 21.76 -5.93 34.95
CA LYS A 39 23.17 -6.30 35.19
C LYS A 39 24.11 -5.09 35.01
N ALA A 40 23.99 -4.35 33.91
CA ALA A 40 24.80 -3.17 33.65
C ALA A 40 24.60 -2.07 34.73
N ILE A 41 23.35 -1.84 35.17
CA ILE A 41 23.05 -0.91 36.26
C ILE A 41 23.72 -1.37 37.57
N ARG A 42 23.70 -2.68 37.87
CA ARG A 42 24.33 -3.23 39.08
C ARG A 42 25.84 -3.02 39.08
N GLU A 43 26.50 -3.25 37.95
CA GLU A 43 27.96 -3.06 37.81
C GLU A 43 28.34 -1.58 38.05
N ILE A 44 27.57 -0.65 37.48
CA ILE A 44 27.78 0.81 37.69
C ILE A 44 27.45 1.22 39.13
N ALA A 45 26.38 0.68 39.70
CA ALA A 45 25.99 0.98 41.09
C ALA A 45 26.97 0.41 42.11
N TRP A 46 27.59 -0.74 41.81
CA TRP A 46 28.65 -1.31 42.63
C TRP A 46 29.91 -0.45 42.60
N SER A 47 30.37 -0.05 41.42
CA SER A 47 31.59 0.77 41.28
C SER A 47 31.48 2.15 41.93
N ARG A 48 30.27 2.71 42.01
CA ARG A 48 29.97 3.99 42.67
C ARG A 48 29.51 3.85 44.12
N GLY A 49 29.48 2.65 44.68
CA GLY A 49 29.10 2.41 46.07
C GLY A 49 27.61 2.64 46.38
N TRP A 50 26.76 2.79 45.37
CA TRP A 50 25.32 3.05 45.52
C TRP A 50 24.53 1.85 46.03
N LEU A 51 25.13 0.67 46.11
CA LEU A 51 24.50 -0.54 46.65
C LEU A 51 24.65 -0.68 48.17
N ASN A 52 25.51 0.12 48.80
CA ASN A 52 25.63 0.14 50.25
C ASN A 52 24.45 0.92 50.87
N PRO A 53 23.64 0.32 51.76
CA PRO A 53 22.55 1.01 52.44
C PRO A 53 22.99 2.22 53.28
N ALA A 54 24.24 2.26 53.74
CA ALA A 54 24.79 3.36 54.52
C ALA A 54 25.09 4.62 53.68
N ASN A 55 25.15 4.50 52.35
CA ASN A 55 25.36 5.61 51.44
C ASN A 55 24.03 6.18 50.98
N ASP A 56 23.98 7.50 50.79
CA ASP A 56 22.81 8.14 50.22
C ASP A 56 22.48 7.62 48.82
N MET A 57 21.21 7.73 48.45
CA MET A 57 20.78 7.38 47.10
C MET A 57 21.31 8.44 46.12
N PRO A 58 21.76 8.04 44.92
CA PRO A 58 22.25 8.98 43.93
C PRO A 58 21.18 10.00 43.55
N ALA A 59 21.60 11.26 43.41
CA ALA A 59 20.78 12.35 42.89
C ALA A 59 20.41 12.10 41.41
N ASP A 60 19.34 12.72 40.94
CA ASP A 60 18.86 12.52 39.56
C ASP A 60 19.88 13.02 38.53
N GLU A 61 20.66 14.04 38.88
CA GLU A 61 21.76 14.57 38.05
C GLU A 61 22.91 13.57 37.88
N GLU A 62 23.28 12.85 38.94
CA GLU A 62 24.32 11.81 38.88
C GLU A 62 23.87 10.60 38.06
N LEU A 63 22.60 10.19 38.22
CA LEU A 63 22.00 9.13 37.42
C LEU A 63 21.95 9.53 35.93
N ALA A 64 21.57 10.78 35.64
CA ALA A 64 21.56 11.30 34.28
C ALA A 64 22.97 11.27 33.68
N ASN A 65 23.99 11.75 34.39
CA ASN A 65 25.37 11.71 33.87
C ASN A 65 25.87 10.29 33.57
N CYS A 66 25.45 9.28 34.33
CA CYS A 66 25.88 7.89 34.14
C CYS A 66 25.11 7.13 33.06
N PHE A 67 23.80 7.35 32.96
CA PHE A 67 22.90 6.52 32.15
C PHE A 67 22.31 7.25 30.94
N SER A 68 22.47 8.57 30.83
CA SER A 68 21.97 9.38 29.71
C SER A 68 22.97 9.52 28.56
N GLN A 69 24.24 9.11 28.76
CA GLN A 69 25.19 8.93 27.66
C GLN A 69 24.73 7.75 26.79
N SER A 70 23.71 7.99 25.97
CA SER A 70 23.50 7.25 24.75
C SER A 70 24.82 7.35 24.01
N SER A 71 25.54 6.24 23.86
CA SER A 71 26.71 6.17 23.00
C SER A 71 26.34 6.91 21.72
N ALA A 72 27.01 8.03 21.43
CA ALA A 72 26.85 8.70 20.16
C ALA A 72 27.04 7.60 19.13
N ARG A 73 25.94 7.18 18.47
CA ARG A 73 26.04 6.20 17.40
C ARG A 73 27.03 6.83 16.45
N SER A 74 28.16 6.16 16.23
CA SER A 74 29.17 6.64 15.28
C SER A 74 28.40 7.03 14.03
N GLN A 75 28.36 8.33 13.73
CA GLN A 75 27.79 8.80 12.49
C GLN A 75 28.77 8.34 11.44
N THR A 76 28.59 7.10 10.96
CA THR A 76 29.26 6.64 9.77
C THR A 76 28.69 7.48 8.66
N THR A 77 29.40 8.55 8.30
CA THR A 77 29.11 9.35 7.12
C THR A 77 28.93 8.38 5.96
N SER A 78 27.81 8.53 5.25
CA SER A 78 27.47 7.62 4.17
C SER A 78 28.59 7.68 3.12
N LEU A 79 29.08 6.53 2.65
CA LEU A 79 30.02 6.48 1.52
C LEU A 79 29.50 7.19 0.26
N VAL A 80 28.19 7.46 0.22
CA VAL A 80 27.50 8.17 -0.87
C VAL A 80 27.63 9.70 -0.75
N GLU A 81 27.98 10.25 0.41
CA GLU A 81 28.06 11.72 0.60
C GLU A 81 28.96 12.45 -0.40
N PRO A 82 30.16 11.95 -0.74
CA PRO A 82 31.02 12.61 -1.72
C PRO A 82 30.38 12.73 -3.11
N TYR A 83 29.41 11.88 -3.42
CA TYR A 83 28.66 11.87 -4.68
C TYR A 83 27.25 12.44 -4.53
N GLY A 84 26.99 13.12 -3.42
CA GLY A 84 25.65 13.51 -3.01
C GLY A 84 24.95 14.45 -3.98
N GLU A 85 25.67 15.36 -4.64
CA GLU A 85 25.13 16.29 -5.63
C GLU A 85 24.65 15.57 -6.89
N GLU A 86 25.49 14.68 -7.44
CA GLU A 86 25.17 13.91 -8.65
C GLU A 86 24.01 12.93 -8.40
N VAL A 87 23.99 12.30 -7.23
CA VAL A 87 22.89 11.40 -6.82
C VAL A 87 21.57 12.16 -6.67
N LYS A 88 21.60 13.38 -6.10
CA LYS A 88 20.41 14.24 -6.01
C LYS A 88 19.91 14.64 -7.40
N LYS A 89 20.82 14.97 -8.32
CA LYS A 89 20.48 15.29 -9.71
C LYS A 89 19.79 14.12 -10.41
N TRP A 90 20.39 12.92 -10.37
CA TRP A 90 19.79 11.73 -10.99
C TRP A 90 18.47 11.31 -10.35
N ASN A 91 18.31 11.52 -9.04
CA ASN A 91 17.02 11.31 -8.36
C ASN A 91 15.96 12.29 -8.86
N GLY A 92 16.31 13.57 -9.04
CA GLY A 92 15.43 14.60 -9.61
C GLY A 92 15.04 14.32 -11.07
N GLU A 93 15.91 13.67 -11.83
CA GLU A 93 15.63 13.17 -13.19
C GLU A 93 14.78 11.88 -13.21
N GLY A 94 14.44 11.32 -12.04
CA GLY A 94 13.60 10.12 -11.91
C GLY A 94 14.32 8.80 -12.23
N ILE A 95 15.65 8.80 -12.18
CA ILE A 95 16.47 7.61 -12.47
C ILE A 95 16.34 6.61 -11.32
N GLN A 96 16.16 5.33 -11.64
CA GLN A 96 16.01 4.28 -10.63
C GLN A 96 17.28 4.13 -9.78
N GLY A 97 17.11 3.91 -8.47
CA GLY A 97 18.24 3.79 -7.53
C GLY A 97 19.26 2.69 -7.87
N ILE A 98 18.82 1.60 -8.52
CA ILE A 98 19.72 0.52 -8.99
C ILE A 98 20.66 1.06 -10.09
N THR A 99 20.10 1.83 -11.02
CA THR A 99 20.86 2.47 -12.11
C THR A 99 21.82 3.53 -11.56
N ILE A 100 21.40 4.30 -10.56
CA ILE A 100 22.27 5.26 -9.84
C ILE A 100 23.47 4.52 -9.23
N HIS A 101 23.25 3.40 -8.54
CA HIS A 101 24.34 2.62 -7.94
C HIS A 101 25.33 2.08 -8.99
N GLN A 102 24.83 1.54 -10.10
CA GLN A 102 25.68 1.08 -11.20
C GLN A 102 26.45 2.23 -11.86
N ALA A 103 25.83 3.39 -12.03
CA ALA A 103 26.48 4.59 -12.55
C ALA A 103 27.60 5.09 -11.62
N LEU A 104 27.38 5.05 -10.30
CA LEU A 104 28.39 5.38 -9.29
C LEU A 104 29.61 4.44 -9.37
N ILE A 105 29.38 3.14 -9.53
CA ILE A 105 30.47 2.17 -9.73
C ILE A 105 31.25 2.49 -11.00
N ARG A 106 30.55 2.67 -12.12
CA ARG A 106 31.17 2.85 -13.44
C ARG A 106 31.94 4.17 -13.58
N LYS A 107 31.38 5.27 -13.07
CA LYS A 107 31.95 6.61 -13.25
C LYS A 107 32.97 6.99 -12.18
N TYR A 108 32.76 6.53 -10.95
CA TYR A 108 33.51 7.01 -9.79
C TYR A 108 34.17 5.89 -8.97
N GLY A 109 34.09 4.64 -9.41
CA GLY A 109 34.70 3.51 -8.70
C GLY A 109 34.06 3.23 -7.34
N PHE A 110 32.78 3.55 -7.17
CA PHE A 110 32.08 3.43 -5.90
C PHE A 110 32.10 1.99 -5.35
N THR A 111 32.58 1.80 -4.12
CA THR A 111 32.72 0.48 -3.47
C THR A 111 31.58 0.15 -2.49
N GLY A 112 30.67 1.10 -2.26
CA GLY A 112 29.56 0.91 -1.33
C GLY A 112 28.45 0.00 -1.88
N SER A 113 27.67 -0.59 -0.98
CA SER A 113 26.53 -1.43 -1.35
C SER A 113 25.34 -0.60 -1.85
N TYR A 114 24.47 -1.19 -2.65
CA TYR A 114 23.20 -0.57 -3.07
C TYR A 114 22.37 -0.07 -1.87
N SER A 115 22.41 -0.78 -0.73
CA SER A 115 21.73 -0.38 0.50
C SER A 115 22.21 0.97 1.08
N SER A 116 23.42 1.42 0.76
CA SER A 116 23.89 2.77 1.12
C SER A 116 23.22 3.85 0.26
N VAL A 117 23.14 3.62 -1.06
CA VAL A 117 22.44 4.50 -2.01
C VAL A 117 20.96 4.56 -1.68
N ARG A 118 20.30 3.42 -1.46
CA ARG A 118 18.88 3.37 -1.08
C ARG A 118 18.58 4.16 0.19
N ARG A 119 19.42 4.04 1.23
CA ARG A 119 19.24 4.81 2.48
C ARG A 119 19.43 6.31 2.25
N TYR A 120 20.38 6.69 1.41
CA TYR A 120 20.64 8.08 1.07
C TYR A 120 19.47 8.70 0.28
N LEU A 121 18.93 7.98 -0.71
CA LEU A 121 17.73 8.41 -1.44
C LEU A 121 16.51 8.57 -0.51
N GLN A 122 16.28 7.60 0.39
CA GLN A 122 15.21 7.69 1.39
C GLN A 122 15.37 8.91 2.31
N ALA A 123 16.60 9.30 2.66
CA ALA A 123 16.86 10.48 3.46
C ALA A 123 16.55 11.78 2.69
N ILE A 124 16.84 11.81 1.38
CA ILE A 124 16.46 12.93 0.49
C ILE A 124 14.94 13.05 0.40
N ASP A 125 14.24 11.94 0.16
CA ASP A 125 12.78 11.91 0.04
C ASP A 125 12.10 12.31 1.36
N ALA A 126 12.67 11.90 2.50
CA ALA A 126 12.16 12.30 3.82
C ALA A 126 12.38 13.79 4.12
N ALA A 127 13.44 14.40 3.57
CA ALA A 127 13.70 15.84 3.70
C ALA A 127 12.81 16.70 2.79
N ASN A 128 12.35 16.13 1.67
CA ASN A 128 11.42 16.75 0.73
C ASN A 128 10.13 15.94 0.64
N PRO A 129 9.28 15.94 1.68
CA PRO A 129 8.02 15.21 1.63
C PRO A 129 7.15 15.79 0.52
N GLU A 130 6.98 15.04 -0.58
CA GLU A 130 5.90 15.34 -1.51
C GLU A 130 4.59 15.21 -0.74
N ALA A 131 3.81 16.29 -0.71
CA ALA A 131 2.48 16.30 -0.09
C ALA A 131 1.54 15.38 -0.87
N SER A 132 1.61 14.08 -0.57
CA SER A 132 0.62 13.11 -1.01
C SER A 132 -0.58 13.23 -0.08
N THR A 133 -1.71 13.68 -0.62
CA THR A 133 -2.96 13.68 0.14
C THR A 133 -3.38 12.24 0.38
N VAL A 134 -3.35 11.79 1.63
CA VAL A 134 -3.82 10.47 2.02
C VAL A 134 -5.35 10.50 1.97
N LEU A 135 -5.93 9.94 0.92
CA LEU A 135 -7.39 9.80 0.79
C LEU A 135 -7.89 8.69 1.71
N ASP A 136 -8.56 9.05 2.80
CA ASP A 136 -9.27 8.09 3.65
C ASP A 136 -10.66 7.82 3.06
N PHE A 137 -11.06 6.55 3.05
CA PHE A 137 -12.33 6.08 2.47
C PHE A 137 -13.06 5.24 3.50
N GLU A 138 -14.39 5.31 3.53
CA GLU A 138 -15.20 4.38 4.32
C GLU A 138 -15.45 3.06 3.55
N PRO A 139 -15.81 1.95 4.24
CA PRO A 139 -16.21 0.72 3.56
C PRO A 139 -17.36 0.95 2.60
N GLY A 140 -17.18 0.61 1.31
CA GLY A 140 -18.20 0.78 0.27
C GLY A 140 -18.34 2.21 -0.27
N ASP A 141 -17.53 3.16 0.21
CA ASP A 141 -17.61 4.57 -0.18
C ASP A 141 -17.17 4.79 -1.64
N SER A 142 -16.01 4.25 -2.01
CA SER A 142 -15.48 4.42 -3.35
C SER A 142 -14.89 3.14 -3.95
N ALA A 143 -15.11 2.95 -5.24
CA ALA A 143 -14.39 2.01 -6.08
C ALA A 143 -13.64 2.76 -7.18
N GLN A 144 -12.53 2.19 -7.65
CA GLN A 144 -11.82 2.69 -8.82
C GLN A 144 -11.84 1.66 -9.93
N VAL A 145 -12.09 2.12 -11.15
CA VAL A 145 -12.10 1.29 -12.35
C VAL A 145 -10.95 1.69 -13.27
N ASP A 146 -10.21 0.68 -13.70
CA ASP A 146 -9.14 0.78 -14.70
C ASP A 146 -9.49 -0.14 -15.89
N PHE A 147 -9.25 0.35 -17.09
CA PHE A 147 -9.57 -0.36 -18.32
C PHE A 147 -8.46 -0.16 -19.34
N GLY A 148 -7.89 -1.27 -19.80
CA GLY A 148 -6.72 -1.18 -20.65
C GLY A 148 -6.47 -2.44 -21.46
N MET A 149 -5.52 -2.34 -22.39
CA MET A 149 -5.21 -3.41 -23.32
C MET A 149 -4.73 -4.66 -22.57
N GLY A 150 -5.29 -5.83 -22.87
CA GLY A 150 -4.91 -7.14 -22.34
C GLY A 150 -3.93 -7.91 -23.23
N PRO A 151 -3.66 -9.20 -22.91
CA PRO A 151 -2.89 -10.08 -23.77
C PRO A 151 -3.61 -10.38 -25.09
N VAL A 152 -2.87 -10.82 -26.10
CA VAL A 152 -3.47 -11.51 -27.26
C VAL A 152 -3.71 -12.95 -26.86
N ILE A 153 -4.91 -13.46 -27.10
CA ILE A 153 -5.27 -14.85 -26.84
C ILE A 153 -5.53 -15.53 -28.18
N THR A 154 -4.96 -16.72 -28.35
CA THR A 154 -5.27 -17.62 -29.46
C THR A 154 -6.23 -18.67 -28.96
N ASP A 155 -7.44 -18.71 -29.51
CA ASP A 155 -8.43 -19.72 -29.15
C ASP A 155 -7.99 -21.08 -29.70
N VAL A 156 -7.87 -22.07 -28.83
CA VAL A 156 -7.45 -23.42 -29.22
C VAL A 156 -8.56 -24.14 -30.01
N TYR A 157 -9.83 -23.74 -29.83
CA TYR A 157 -10.95 -24.36 -30.53
C TYR A 157 -11.18 -23.77 -31.93
N THR A 158 -10.96 -22.46 -32.11
CA THR A 158 -11.17 -21.80 -33.42
C THR A 158 -9.88 -21.50 -34.18
N GLY A 159 -8.73 -21.52 -33.50
CA GLY A 159 -7.44 -21.10 -34.06
C GLY A 159 -7.30 -19.58 -34.23
N GLU A 160 -8.33 -18.80 -33.90
CA GLU A 160 -8.33 -17.35 -34.09
C GLU A 160 -7.53 -16.65 -32.98
N SER A 161 -6.67 -15.71 -33.37
CA SER A 161 -5.96 -14.85 -32.43
C SER A 161 -6.61 -13.48 -32.34
N PHE A 162 -7.05 -13.08 -31.15
CA PHE A 162 -7.71 -11.80 -30.93
C PHE A 162 -7.08 -11.03 -29.77
N LYS A 163 -7.14 -9.69 -29.86
CA LYS A 163 -6.71 -8.79 -28.79
C LYS A 163 -7.79 -8.75 -27.71
N THR A 164 -7.37 -8.72 -26.45
CA THR A 164 -8.29 -8.56 -25.31
C THR A 164 -8.09 -7.21 -24.62
N TRP A 165 -9.04 -6.87 -23.76
CA TRP A 165 -9.02 -5.75 -22.83
C TRP A 165 -9.23 -6.28 -21.43
N VAL A 166 -8.57 -5.66 -20.45
CA VAL A 166 -8.67 -6.01 -19.02
C VAL A 166 -9.51 -4.93 -18.36
N PHE A 167 -10.61 -5.34 -17.74
CA PHE A 167 -11.37 -4.57 -16.77
C PHE A 167 -10.90 -4.91 -15.37
N VAL A 168 -10.60 -3.89 -14.57
CA VAL A 168 -10.27 -4.04 -13.16
C VAL A 168 -11.06 -3.03 -12.35
N MET A 169 -11.82 -3.50 -11.36
CA MET A 169 -12.49 -2.67 -10.36
C MET A 169 -11.91 -2.99 -8.98
N VAL A 170 -11.51 -1.97 -8.22
CA VAL A 170 -10.92 -2.13 -6.88
C VAL A 170 -11.64 -1.24 -5.88
N LEU A 171 -12.11 -1.82 -4.77
CA LEU A 171 -12.67 -1.07 -3.65
C LEU A 171 -11.58 -0.28 -2.92
N ALA A 172 -11.79 1.02 -2.71
CA ALA A 172 -10.76 1.92 -2.19
C ALA A 172 -10.35 1.61 -0.73
N TRP A 173 -11.30 1.16 0.10
CA TRP A 173 -11.05 0.80 1.49
C TRP A 173 -10.46 -0.60 1.67
N SER A 174 -11.17 -1.64 1.20
CA SER A 174 -10.76 -3.04 1.43
C SER A 174 -9.67 -3.52 0.47
N ARG A 175 -9.44 -2.80 -0.64
CA ARG A 175 -8.60 -3.24 -1.76
C ARG A 175 -9.04 -4.55 -2.39
N HIS A 176 -10.27 -4.96 -2.14
CA HIS A 176 -10.85 -6.10 -2.82
C HIS A 176 -11.00 -5.76 -4.30
N GLN A 177 -10.52 -6.65 -5.15
CA GLN A 177 -10.43 -6.44 -6.59
C GLN A 177 -11.32 -7.42 -7.34
N TYR A 178 -11.90 -6.96 -8.43
CA TYR A 178 -12.56 -7.76 -9.45
C TYR A 178 -11.84 -7.49 -10.77
N ALA A 179 -11.54 -8.53 -11.54
CA ALA A 179 -10.91 -8.38 -12.85
C ALA A 179 -11.51 -9.33 -13.88
N GLU A 180 -11.67 -8.85 -15.11
CA GLU A 180 -12.25 -9.60 -16.22
C GLU A 180 -11.58 -9.23 -17.55
N LEU A 181 -11.37 -10.22 -18.41
CA LEU A 181 -10.93 -10.06 -19.80
C LEU A 181 -12.12 -10.03 -20.74
N VAL A 182 -12.13 -9.03 -21.63
CA VAL A 182 -13.18 -8.82 -22.64
C VAL A 182 -12.57 -8.60 -24.03
N ARG A 183 -13.37 -8.78 -25.08
CA ARG A 183 -12.89 -8.68 -26.48
C ARG A 183 -12.93 -7.27 -27.04
N ASP A 184 -13.82 -6.42 -26.53
CA ASP A 184 -14.04 -5.08 -27.05
C ASP A 184 -14.14 -4.04 -25.93
N GLN A 185 -14.11 -2.77 -26.34
CA GLN A 185 -14.28 -1.61 -25.46
C GLN A 185 -15.63 -0.95 -25.68
N LYS A 186 -16.66 -1.70 -26.10
CA LYS A 186 -17.98 -1.12 -26.30
C LYS A 186 -18.65 -0.83 -24.97
N VAL A 187 -19.68 0.00 -25.01
CA VAL A 187 -20.36 0.51 -23.81
C VAL A 187 -21.19 -0.59 -23.18
N GLU A 188 -21.76 -1.48 -23.97
CA GLU A 188 -22.49 -2.66 -23.50
C GLU A 188 -21.57 -3.58 -22.69
N THR A 189 -20.34 -3.81 -23.19
CA THR A 189 -19.31 -4.58 -22.50
C THR A 189 -18.90 -3.91 -21.20
N TRP A 190 -18.68 -2.59 -21.23
CA TRP A 190 -18.36 -1.80 -20.05
C TRP A 190 -19.42 -1.87 -18.95
N LEU A 191 -20.69 -1.73 -19.32
CA LEU A 191 -21.84 -1.85 -18.42
C LEU A 191 -21.98 -3.28 -17.87
N GLY A 192 -21.80 -4.28 -18.73
CA GLY A 192 -21.79 -5.68 -18.34
C GLY A 192 -20.72 -6.00 -17.28
N CYS A 193 -19.51 -5.45 -17.44
CA CYS A 193 -18.43 -5.60 -16.46
C CYS A 193 -18.79 -4.96 -15.11
N HIS A 194 -19.42 -3.78 -15.09
CA HIS A 194 -19.87 -3.15 -13.84
C HIS A 194 -20.88 -4.01 -13.10
N ARG A 195 -21.88 -4.53 -13.83
CA ARG A 195 -22.89 -5.42 -13.24
C ARG A 195 -22.25 -6.65 -12.59
N ARG A 196 -21.40 -7.38 -13.33
CA ARG A 196 -20.73 -8.57 -12.82
C ARG A 196 -19.79 -8.26 -11.66
N ALA A 197 -19.13 -7.10 -11.67
CA ALA A 197 -18.30 -6.64 -10.56
C ALA A 197 -19.14 -6.39 -9.29
N PHE A 198 -20.28 -5.70 -9.42
CA PHE A 198 -21.18 -5.46 -8.29
C PHE A 198 -21.77 -6.76 -7.73
N GLU A 199 -22.16 -7.69 -8.61
CA GLU A 199 -22.58 -9.04 -8.22
C GLU A 199 -21.48 -9.78 -7.45
N ALA A 200 -20.23 -9.73 -7.93
CA ALA A 200 -19.10 -10.36 -7.27
C ALA A 200 -18.78 -9.73 -5.90
N PHE A 201 -18.99 -8.43 -5.74
CA PHE A 201 -18.82 -7.75 -4.46
C PHE A 201 -19.99 -7.94 -3.49
N GLY A 202 -21.15 -8.42 -3.97
CA GLY A 202 -22.37 -8.48 -3.18
C GLY A 202 -23.03 -7.12 -2.96
N GLY A 203 -22.73 -6.14 -3.83
CA GLY A 203 -23.47 -4.89 -3.96
C GLY A 203 -22.66 -3.71 -4.52
N VAL A 204 -23.21 -2.51 -4.39
CA VAL A 204 -22.80 -1.33 -5.19
C VAL A 204 -22.09 -0.28 -4.31
N PRO A 205 -20.90 0.20 -4.70
CA PRO A 205 -20.20 1.29 -4.00
C PRO A 205 -20.92 2.64 -4.19
N ALA A 206 -20.77 3.57 -3.25
CA ALA A 206 -21.42 4.88 -3.33
C ALA A 206 -20.87 5.75 -4.47
N GLY A 207 -19.58 5.63 -4.79
CA GLY A 207 -18.95 6.32 -5.92
C GLY A 207 -18.00 5.42 -6.71
N VAL A 208 -17.98 5.60 -8.03
CA VAL A 208 -17.07 4.91 -8.95
C VAL A 208 -16.18 5.94 -9.63
N THR A 209 -14.88 5.82 -9.38
CA THR A 209 -13.84 6.68 -9.93
C THR A 209 -13.24 6.05 -11.18
N ILE A 210 -13.23 6.80 -12.30
CA ILE A 210 -12.90 6.25 -13.62
C ILE A 210 -11.80 7.09 -14.28
N ASP A 211 -10.84 6.40 -14.90
CA ASP A 211 -9.77 7.02 -15.69
C ASP A 211 -10.15 7.10 -17.18
N ASN A 212 -11.06 8.04 -17.48
CA ASN A 212 -11.45 8.52 -18.82
C ASN A 212 -11.28 7.56 -20.02
N PRO A 213 -11.83 6.33 -20.00
CA PRO A 213 -11.85 5.50 -21.19
C PRO A 213 -12.89 6.08 -22.16
N LYS A 214 -12.62 6.01 -23.47
CA LYS A 214 -13.54 6.52 -24.51
C LYS A 214 -14.95 5.89 -24.44
N CYS A 215 -15.11 4.76 -23.76
CA CYS A 215 -16.38 4.08 -23.53
C CYS A 215 -17.20 4.60 -22.35
N ALA A 216 -16.61 5.40 -21.46
CA ALA A 216 -17.31 6.01 -20.32
C ALA A 216 -17.54 7.52 -20.52
N ILE A 217 -16.65 8.19 -21.26
CA ILE A 217 -16.66 9.64 -21.42
C ILE A 217 -16.59 10.01 -22.90
N THR A 218 -17.67 10.65 -23.37
CA THR A 218 -17.80 11.15 -24.76
C THR A 218 -17.03 12.45 -24.98
N ARG A 219 -16.94 13.32 -23.96
CA ARG A 219 -16.09 14.52 -23.97
C ARG A 219 -15.49 14.74 -22.59
N ALA A 220 -14.17 14.63 -22.50
CA ALA A 220 -13.47 14.92 -21.26
C ALA A 220 -13.28 16.43 -21.12
N CYS A 221 -13.96 17.04 -20.14
CA CYS A 221 -13.77 18.43 -19.75
C CYS A 221 -13.37 18.50 -18.27
N TYR A 222 -12.66 19.56 -17.90
CA TYR A 222 -12.20 19.80 -16.53
C TYR A 222 -13.35 20.11 -15.56
N HIS A 223 -14.44 20.71 -16.07
CA HIS A 223 -15.57 21.17 -15.27
C HIS A 223 -16.84 20.35 -15.48
N ASP A 224 -17.13 19.93 -16.71
CA ASP A 224 -18.32 19.12 -17.06
C ASP A 224 -17.94 18.00 -18.05
N PRO A 225 -17.45 16.84 -17.57
CA PRO A 225 -17.24 15.69 -18.44
C PRO A 225 -18.60 15.19 -18.95
N ASP A 226 -18.79 15.16 -20.27
CA ASP A 226 -19.98 14.54 -20.88
C ASP A 226 -19.84 13.03 -20.73
N VAL A 227 -20.47 12.51 -19.68
CA VAL A 227 -20.63 11.08 -19.46
C VAL A 227 -21.54 10.53 -20.56
N GLN A 228 -21.19 9.35 -21.08
CA GLN A 228 -22.05 8.70 -22.05
C GLN A 228 -23.43 8.39 -21.42
N ARG A 229 -24.51 8.78 -22.10
CA ARG A 229 -25.89 8.66 -21.60
C ARG A 229 -26.21 7.30 -20.98
N ALA A 230 -25.82 6.20 -21.64
CA ALA A 230 -26.06 4.85 -21.14
C ALA A 230 -25.33 4.55 -19.81
N TYR A 231 -24.18 5.17 -19.56
CA TYR A 231 -23.45 5.02 -18.30
C TYR A 231 -24.03 5.90 -17.20
N ALA A 232 -24.53 7.09 -17.52
CA ALA A 232 -25.28 7.93 -16.58
C ALA A 232 -26.60 7.25 -16.14
N GLU A 233 -27.37 6.70 -17.08
CA GLU A 233 -28.60 5.94 -16.79
C GLU A 233 -28.31 4.69 -15.92
N CYS A 234 -27.17 4.03 -16.16
CA CYS A 234 -26.69 2.95 -15.31
C CYS A 234 -26.39 3.42 -13.88
N ALA A 235 -25.68 4.54 -13.73
CA ALA A 235 -25.36 5.13 -12.44
C ALA A 235 -26.61 5.52 -11.65
N GLU A 236 -27.61 6.09 -12.32
CA GLU A 236 -28.92 6.38 -11.72
C GLU A 236 -29.65 5.08 -11.30
N GLY A 237 -29.64 4.05 -12.14
CA GLY A 237 -30.31 2.77 -11.87
C GLY A 237 -29.70 1.99 -10.71
N PHE A 238 -28.37 2.00 -10.56
CA PHE A 238 -27.66 1.33 -9.47
C PHE A 238 -27.46 2.22 -8.23
N GLY A 239 -27.61 3.54 -8.37
CA GLY A 239 -27.47 4.50 -7.28
C GLY A 239 -26.02 4.78 -6.87
N PHE A 240 -25.09 4.88 -7.84
CA PHE A 240 -23.70 5.27 -7.59
C PHE A 240 -23.34 6.60 -8.28
N LEU A 241 -22.37 7.33 -7.72
CA LEU A 241 -21.85 8.57 -8.29
C LEU A 241 -20.68 8.30 -9.24
N ILE A 242 -20.64 8.97 -10.38
CA ILE A 242 -19.54 8.86 -11.34
C ILE A 242 -18.52 9.98 -11.07
N ASN A 243 -17.30 9.58 -10.69
CA ASN A 243 -16.18 10.50 -10.49
C ASN A 243 -15.19 10.34 -11.65
N ALA A 244 -15.22 11.25 -12.62
CA ALA A 244 -14.23 11.28 -13.69
C ALA A 244 -12.94 11.96 -13.22
N LEU A 245 -11.79 11.30 -13.38
CA LEU A 245 -10.50 11.94 -13.13
C LEU A 245 -10.14 12.93 -14.25
N PRO A 246 -9.65 14.14 -13.93
CA PRO A 246 -9.22 15.11 -14.93
C PRO A 246 -8.09 14.54 -15.81
N PRO A 247 -8.12 14.77 -17.13
CA PRO A 247 -7.03 14.39 -18.02
C PRO A 247 -5.71 15.07 -17.60
N ARG A 248 -4.60 14.32 -17.60
CA ARG A 248 -3.22 14.82 -17.42
C ARG A 248 -2.79 15.21 -16.00
N GLU A 249 -3.50 14.79 -14.94
CA GLU A 249 -3.03 14.94 -13.55
C GLU A 249 -2.70 13.59 -12.88
N PRO A 250 -1.54 12.96 -13.21
CA PRO A 250 -1.13 11.70 -12.58
C PRO A 250 -0.94 11.80 -11.06
N LYS A 251 -0.78 13.02 -10.51
CA LYS A 251 -0.64 13.28 -9.08
C LYS A 251 -1.93 13.09 -8.27
N LYS A 252 -3.11 13.34 -8.86
CA LYS A 252 -4.41 13.05 -8.23
C LYS A 252 -4.76 11.55 -8.25
N LYS A 253 -4.06 10.77 -9.07
CA LYS A 253 -4.01 9.29 -8.99
C LYS A 253 -3.12 8.82 -7.81
N GLY A 254 -2.98 9.65 -6.78
CA GLY A 254 -2.11 9.44 -5.63
C GLY A 254 -2.67 8.42 -4.67
N ARG A 255 -2.45 7.12 -4.96
CA ARG A 255 -2.34 5.96 -4.03
C ARG A 255 -2.55 4.62 -4.71
N VAL A 256 -2.92 4.59 -5.99
CA VAL A 256 -3.44 3.37 -6.62
C VAL A 256 -2.55 2.96 -7.78
N GLU A 257 -1.89 1.81 -7.60
CA GLU A 257 -1.22 1.10 -8.68
C GLU A 257 -2.22 0.90 -9.83
N ALA A 258 -1.84 1.19 -11.07
CA ALA A 258 -2.70 0.91 -12.22
C ALA A 258 -3.09 -0.58 -12.18
N GLY A 259 -4.37 -0.87 -11.92
CA GLY A 259 -4.86 -2.24 -11.74
C GLY A 259 -4.54 -3.10 -12.95
N VAL A 260 -4.61 -2.53 -14.15
CA VAL A 260 -4.21 -3.20 -15.40
C VAL A 260 -2.70 -3.51 -15.40
N LYS A 261 -1.85 -2.61 -14.91
CA LYS A 261 -0.40 -2.85 -14.79
C LYS A 261 -0.11 -3.99 -13.81
N TYR A 262 -0.84 -4.04 -12.69
CA TYR A 262 -0.70 -5.10 -11.68
C TYR A 262 -1.09 -6.48 -12.24
N VAL A 263 -2.22 -6.57 -12.95
CA VAL A 263 -2.64 -7.80 -13.63
C VAL A 263 -1.59 -8.20 -14.68
N LYS A 264 -1.08 -7.24 -15.47
CA LYS A 264 -0.03 -7.51 -16.46
C LYS A 264 1.28 -8.04 -15.88
N SER A 265 1.72 -7.51 -14.75
CA SER A 265 3.00 -7.89 -14.16
C SER A 265 2.94 -9.17 -13.34
N ASN A 266 1.79 -9.50 -12.75
CA ASN A 266 1.69 -10.60 -11.78
C ASN A 266 0.83 -11.78 -12.24
N PHE A 267 -0.16 -11.56 -13.10
CA PHE A 267 -1.03 -12.62 -13.58
C PHE A 267 -0.59 -13.17 -14.93
N LEU A 268 -0.25 -12.30 -15.89
CA LEU A 268 0.07 -12.71 -17.26
C LEU A 268 1.38 -13.50 -17.46
N PRO A 269 2.48 -13.24 -16.74
CA PRO A 269 3.75 -13.90 -17.05
C PRO A 269 3.65 -15.41 -16.89
N LEU A 270 4.21 -16.15 -17.85
CA LEU A 270 4.34 -17.62 -17.85
C LEU A 270 3.00 -18.38 -17.82
N ARG A 271 1.88 -17.73 -18.17
CA ARG A 271 0.58 -18.39 -18.33
C ARG A 271 0.23 -18.57 -19.79
N GLU A 272 -0.43 -19.68 -20.07
CA GLU A 272 -1.04 -19.98 -21.36
C GLU A 272 -2.56 -20.00 -21.20
N PHE A 273 -3.25 -19.52 -22.23
CA PHE A 273 -4.70 -19.40 -22.25
C PHE A 273 -5.24 -20.20 -23.41
N ARG A 274 -6.19 -21.11 -23.14
CA ARG A 274 -6.81 -21.94 -24.17
C ARG A 274 -7.94 -21.22 -24.90
N SER A 275 -8.65 -20.34 -24.19
CA SER A 275 -9.74 -19.53 -24.70
C SER A 275 -9.96 -18.33 -23.78
N LEU A 276 -10.83 -17.40 -24.19
CA LEU A 276 -11.20 -16.28 -23.31
C LEU A 276 -11.86 -16.75 -22.01
N SER A 277 -12.69 -17.78 -22.08
CA SER A 277 -13.36 -18.35 -20.90
C SER A 277 -12.35 -18.96 -19.93
N ASP A 278 -11.36 -19.70 -20.45
CA ASP A 278 -10.27 -20.27 -19.65
C ASP A 278 -9.44 -19.17 -19.00
N ALA A 279 -9.11 -18.11 -19.73
CA ALA A 279 -8.40 -16.96 -19.19
C ALA A 279 -9.16 -16.27 -18.06
N ASN A 280 -10.48 -16.08 -18.20
CA ASN A 280 -11.33 -15.49 -17.17
C ASN A 280 -11.50 -16.39 -15.94
N GLN A 281 -11.56 -17.71 -16.13
CA GLN A 281 -11.57 -18.65 -15.01
C GLN A 281 -10.26 -18.57 -14.22
N GLN A 282 -9.11 -18.67 -14.90
CA GLN A 282 -7.81 -18.56 -14.28
C GLN A 282 -7.62 -17.20 -13.56
N LEU A 283 -8.14 -16.12 -14.15
CA LEU A 283 -8.10 -14.78 -13.56
C LEU A 283 -8.95 -14.69 -12.30
N THR A 284 -10.17 -15.23 -12.34
CA THR A 284 -11.08 -15.28 -11.18
C THR A 284 -10.47 -16.07 -10.03
N GLU A 285 -9.87 -17.22 -10.33
CA GLU A 285 -9.17 -18.04 -9.33
C GLU A 285 -7.97 -17.29 -8.73
N TRP A 286 -7.16 -16.65 -9.57
CA TRP A 286 -6.01 -15.86 -9.11
C TRP A 286 -6.43 -14.66 -8.24
N VAL A 287 -7.47 -13.94 -8.65
CA VAL A 287 -8.07 -12.85 -7.88
C VAL A 287 -8.67 -13.38 -6.58
N GLY A 288 -9.34 -14.53 -6.59
CA GLY A 288 -9.92 -15.15 -5.40
C GLY A 288 -8.86 -15.60 -4.39
N VAL A 289 -7.76 -16.18 -4.86
CA VAL A 289 -6.60 -16.56 -4.02
C VAL A 289 -5.91 -15.32 -3.45
N LEU A 290 -5.81 -14.25 -4.23
CA LEU A 290 -5.28 -12.94 -3.79
C LEU A 290 -6.32 -12.03 -3.15
N GLY A 291 -7.59 -12.45 -3.02
CA GLY A 291 -8.68 -11.68 -2.42
C GLY A 291 -8.42 -11.32 -0.95
N ILE A 292 -7.37 -11.93 -0.38
CA ILE A 292 -6.63 -11.48 0.80
C ILE A 292 -5.42 -10.64 0.34
N PHE A 293 -5.67 -9.51 -0.33
CA PHE A 293 -4.59 -8.56 -0.62
C PHE A 293 -4.21 -7.94 0.73
N ARG A 294 -3.14 -8.46 1.36
CA ARG A 294 -2.49 -7.86 2.53
C ARG A 294 -1.27 -7.06 2.06
N PRO A 295 -1.42 -5.76 1.73
CA PRO A 295 -0.26 -4.92 1.55
C PRO A 295 0.50 -4.84 2.89
N LYS A 296 1.82 -4.63 2.82
CA LYS A 296 2.74 -4.60 3.98
C LYS A 296 2.43 -3.52 5.03
N THR A 297 1.37 -2.74 4.87
CA THR A 297 1.03 -1.59 5.71
C THR A 297 -0.48 -1.31 5.73
N THR A 298 -1.29 -2.20 6.29
CA THR A 298 -2.58 -1.82 6.89
C THR A 298 -2.96 -2.78 8.00
N LYS A 299 -3.29 -2.23 9.17
CA LYS A 299 -3.87 -2.95 10.30
C LYS A 299 -5.31 -3.37 9.94
N CYS A 300 -5.49 -4.52 9.32
CA CYS A 300 -6.80 -5.14 9.23
C CYS A 300 -6.74 -6.52 9.89
N SER A 301 -7.03 -6.55 11.18
CA SER A 301 -7.36 -7.77 11.92
C SER A 301 -8.78 -8.20 11.55
N GLY A 302 -8.87 -9.34 10.84
CA GLY A 302 -10.00 -10.29 10.77
C GLY A 302 -11.44 -9.78 10.72
N GLY A 303 -12.04 -9.78 9.51
CA GLY A 303 -13.48 -9.96 9.18
C GLY A 303 -14.55 -9.03 9.79
N PRO A 304 -15.73 -8.79 9.17
CA PRO A 304 -16.24 -9.20 7.85
C PRO A 304 -16.48 -7.98 6.93
N ALA A 305 -15.83 -7.93 5.76
CA ALA A 305 -16.02 -6.84 4.77
C ALA A 305 -17.38 -6.89 4.01
N ILE A 306 -18.25 -7.87 4.32
CA ILE A 306 -19.38 -8.28 3.48
C ILE A 306 -20.71 -7.57 3.83
N ARG A 307 -20.82 -6.83 4.96
CA ARG A 307 -22.13 -6.35 5.45
C ARG A 307 -22.55 -4.91 5.09
N ALA A 308 -21.87 -4.20 4.20
CA ALA A 308 -22.20 -2.78 3.92
C ALA A 308 -22.79 -2.47 2.54
N LEU A 309 -22.94 -3.43 1.62
CA LEU A 309 -23.28 -3.15 0.21
C LEU A 309 -24.76 -3.40 -0.17
N GLN A 310 -25.68 -3.46 0.79
CA GLN A 310 -27.11 -3.64 0.49
C GLN A 310 -27.79 -2.33 0.08
N ARG A 311 -27.55 -1.89 -1.16
CA ARG A 311 -28.44 -0.95 -1.87
C ARG A 311 -28.71 -1.50 -3.27
N GLY A 312 -29.99 -1.77 -3.56
CA GLY A 312 -30.53 -1.83 -4.91
C GLY A 312 -30.36 -3.14 -5.72
N ILE A 313 -30.86 -4.28 -5.24
CA ILE A 313 -30.97 -5.51 -6.07
C ILE A 313 -32.30 -5.57 -6.87
N THR A 314 -33.27 -4.71 -6.58
CA THR A 314 -34.65 -4.88 -7.08
C THR A 314 -34.91 -4.31 -8.49
N PHE A 315 -34.04 -3.47 -9.05
CA PHE A 315 -34.23 -2.88 -10.39
C PHE A 315 -33.62 -3.71 -11.55
N LEU A 316 -32.93 -4.81 -11.23
CA LEU A 316 -32.08 -5.60 -12.13
C LEU A 316 -32.85 -6.30 -13.27
N VAL A 317 -34.16 -6.53 -13.13
CA VAL A 317 -34.94 -7.35 -14.08
C VAL A 317 -35.59 -6.52 -15.20
N CYS A 318 -35.86 -5.23 -14.98
CA CYS A 318 -36.64 -4.43 -15.94
C CYS A 318 -35.81 -3.78 -17.06
N LEU A 319 -34.54 -3.44 -16.84
CA LEU A 319 -33.76 -2.72 -17.86
C LEU A 319 -33.30 -3.64 -19.00
N VAL A 320 -32.98 -4.90 -18.71
CA VAL A 320 -32.52 -5.88 -19.72
C VAL A 320 -33.70 -6.39 -20.56
N ALA A 321 -34.87 -6.63 -19.96
CA ALA A 321 -36.04 -7.13 -20.68
C ALA A 321 -36.60 -6.16 -21.74
N ASN A 322 -36.32 -4.86 -21.61
CA ASN A 322 -36.71 -3.87 -22.61
C ASN A 322 -35.63 -3.64 -23.69
N TYR A 323 -34.36 -3.97 -23.42
CA TYR A 323 -33.29 -3.83 -24.41
C TYR A 323 -33.18 -5.06 -25.32
N ASP A 324 -33.41 -6.27 -24.80
CA ASP A 324 -33.39 -7.52 -25.57
C ASP A 324 -34.50 -7.61 -26.64
N LYS A 325 -35.59 -6.84 -26.46
CA LYS A 325 -36.69 -6.74 -27.45
C LYS A 325 -36.39 -5.84 -28.65
N SER A 326 -35.26 -5.13 -28.65
CA SER A 326 -34.85 -4.26 -29.77
C SER A 326 -33.88 -4.93 -30.76
N ILE A 327 -33.54 -6.22 -30.53
CA ILE A 327 -32.62 -7.01 -31.36
C ILE A 327 -33.32 -8.28 -31.91
N THR A 328 -34.63 -8.20 -32.13
CA THR A 328 -35.38 -9.12 -33.01
C THR A 328 -36.15 -8.32 -34.04
#